data_AF-A0A4Y2F7V0-F1
#
_entry.id   AF-A0A4Y2F7V0-F1
#
_cell.length_a   1.000
_cell.length_b   1.000
_cell.length_c   1.000
_cell.angle_alpha   90.00
_cell.angle_beta   90.00
_cell.angle_gamma   90.00
#
_symmetry.space_group_name_H-M   'P 1'
#
loop_
_entity.id
_entity.type
_entity.pdbx_description
1 polymer ?
#
loop_
_entity_poly.entity_id
_entity_poly.type
_entity_poly.pdbx_seq_one_letter_code
_entity_poly.pdbx_strand_id
1 'polypeptide(L)'
;MVPPAHRPANNVKNQSAASASTCIESKGNNPPTPAISGSNDLSELMTALKELRKFMKEAPQLIAALQTMKYANNTAGKLQLLMNACASSDFLDDK
;
A
#
# COMPACT_ATOMS: atom_id res chain seq x y z
N MET A 1 -71.51 1.63 4.02
CA MET A 1 -70.94 0.85 2.90
C MET A 1 -69.91 1.71 2.19
N VAL A 2 -68.67 1.22 2.05
CA VAL A 2 -67.56 1.84 1.30
C VAL A 2 -66.80 0.67 0.63
N PRO A 3 -66.41 0.76 -0.66
CA PRO A 3 -65.82 -0.37 -1.39
C PRO A 3 -64.33 -0.58 -1.02
N PRO A 4 -63.79 -1.80 -1.18
CA PRO A 4 -62.39 -2.09 -0.83
C PRO A 4 -61.41 -1.53 -1.86
N ALA A 5 -60.28 -1.01 -1.37
CA ALA A 5 -59.22 -0.40 -2.16
C ALA A 5 -58.41 -1.40 -3.01
N HIS A 6 -58.03 -0.96 -4.21
CA HIS A 6 -57.15 -1.65 -5.16
C HIS A 6 -55.73 -1.86 -4.59
N ARG A 7 -55.18 -3.07 -4.72
CA ARG A 7 -53.76 -3.39 -4.48
C ARG A 7 -53.14 -3.93 -5.79
N PRO A 8 -52.00 -3.41 -6.29
CA PRO A 8 -51.36 -4.00 -7.46
C PRO A 8 -50.52 -5.22 -7.08
N ALA A 9 -50.53 -6.20 -7.99
CA ALA A 9 -49.89 -7.50 -7.89
C ALA A 9 -48.39 -7.44 -8.14
N ASN A 10 -47.64 -8.24 -7.38
CA ASN A 10 -46.25 -8.59 -7.63
C ASN A 10 -46.17 -10.12 -7.52
N ASN A 11 -46.14 -10.78 -8.66
CA ASN A 11 -45.82 -12.20 -8.78
C ASN A 11 -45.13 -12.49 -10.12
N VAL A 12 -43.90 -12.01 -10.31
CA VAL A 12 -43.09 -12.50 -11.45
C VAL A 12 -42.28 -13.70 -10.99
N LYS A 13 -42.81 -14.86 -11.36
CA LYS A 13 -42.29 -16.22 -11.20
C LYS A 13 -41.19 -16.48 -12.24
N ASN A 14 -40.10 -17.10 -11.78
CA ASN A 14 -38.94 -17.59 -12.54
C ASN A 14 -39.31 -18.33 -13.85
N GLN A 15 -38.62 -18.04 -14.97
CA GLN A 15 -38.19 -19.06 -15.96
C GLN A 15 -37.30 -18.49 -17.10
N SER A 16 -36.06 -18.98 -17.13
CA SER A 16 -35.30 -19.46 -18.30
C SER A 16 -35.18 -18.62 -19.58
N ALA A 17 -34.01 -18.00 -19.78
CA ALA A 17 -33.30 -18.06 -21.05
C ALA A 17 -31.79 -17.86 -20.81
N ALA A 18 -31.01 -18.94 -20.91
CA ALA A 18 -29.56 -18.85 -20.98
C ALA A 18 -29.18 -18.31 -22.37
N SER A 19 -28.66 -17.08 -22.43
CA SER A 19 -28.10 -16.53 -23.65
C SER A 19 -26.68 -17.06 -23.81
N ALA A 20 -26.48 -18.01 -24.73
CA ALA A 20 -25.15 -18.44 -25.17
C ALA A 20 -24.43 -17.25 -25.81
N SER A 21 -23.39 -16.75 -25.14
CA SER A 21 -22.57 -15.65 -25.63
C SER A 21 -21.53 -16.20 -26.62
N THR A 22 -21.77 -15.99 -27.91
CA THR A 22 -20.83 -16.32 -28.97
C THR A 22 -19.68 -15.31 -28.94
N CYS A 23 -18.44 -15.76 -28.69
CA CYS A 23 -17.26 -14.93 -28.76
C CYS A 23 -17.01 -14.50 -30.21
N ILE A 24 -17.11 -13.20 -30.49
CA ILE A 24 -16.67 -12.61 -31.75
C ILE A 24 -15.23 -12.15 -31.56
N GLU A 25 -14.30 -12.76 -32.29
CA GLU A 25 -12.90 -12.32 -32.36
C GLU A 25 -12.85 -11.00 -33.14
N SER A 26 -12.84 -9.88 -32.40
CA SER A 26 -12.53 -8.58 -32.96
C SER A 26 -11.03 -8.54 -33.28
N LYS A 27 -10.68 -8.53 -34.58
CA LYS A 27 -9.33 -8.19 -35.04
C LYS A 27 -9.06 -6.71 -34.75
N GLY A 28 -8.77 -6.42 -33.49
CA GLY A 28 -8.20 -5.16 -33.05
C GLY A 28 -6.71 -5.16 -33.34
N ASN A 29 -6.32 -4.36 -34.31
CA ASN A 29 -4.99 -3.79 -34.49
C ASN A 29 -4.58 -3.04 -33.20
N ASN A 30 -4.21 -3.79 -32.17
CA ASN A 30 -3.65 -3.25 -30.94
C ASN A 30 -2.22 -2.77 -31.23
N PRO A 31 -1.84 -1.56 -30.79
CA PRO A 31 -0.42 -1.23 -30.70
C PRO A 31 0.26 -2.28 -29.80
N PRO A 32 1.54 -2.62 -30.01
CA PRO A 32 2.25 -3.54 -29.13
C PRO A 32 2.06 -3.04 -27.71
N THR A 33 1.44 -3.87 -26.87
CA THR A 33 1.38 -3.61 -25.43
C THR A 33 2.81 -3.30 -25.01
N PRO A 34 3.11 -2.15 -24.37
CA PRO A 34 4.45 -1.92 -23.88
C PRO A 34 4.82 -3.12 -23.04
N ALA A 35 5.90 -3.82 -23.41
CA ALA A 35 6.37 -4.96 -22.65
C ALA A 35 6.52 -4.46 -21.21
N ILE A 36 5.70 -5.00 -20.31
CA ILE A 36 5.76 -4.66 -18.90
C ILE A 36 7.19 -5.01 -18.49
N SER A 37 8.00 -3.99 -18.21
CA SER A 37 9.36 -4.10 -17.71
C SER A 37 9.34 -4.60 -16.25
N GLY A 38 8.60 -5.67 -15.99
CA GLY A 38 8.13 -6.06 -14.66
C GLY A 38 9.18 -6.72 -13.77
N SER A 39 10.38 -7.00 -14.27
CA SER A 39 11.47 -7.55 -13.44
C SER A 39 12.19 -6.48 -12.64
N ASN A 40 12.35 -5.29 -13.22
CA ASN A 40 13.09 -4.20 -12.58
C ASN A 40 12.24 -3.57 -11.47
N ASP A 41 10.94 -3.40 -11.73
CA ASP A 41 9.99 -2.80 -10.79
C ASP A 41 9.87 -3.59 -9.48
N LEU A 42 9.87 -4.93 -9.55
CA LEU A 42 9.80 -5.78 -8.36
C LEU A 42 11.11 -5.75 -7.55
N SER A 43 12.27 -5.77 -8.24
CA SER A 43 13.57 -5.69 -7.57
C SER A 43 13.78 -4.34 -6.89
N GLU A 44 13.35 -3.25 -7.55
CA GLU A 44 13.37 -1.91 -7.00
C GLU A 44 12.43 -1.80 -5.79
N LEU A 45 11.21 -2.34 -5.89
CA LEU A 45 10.27 -2.41 -4.77
C LEU A 45 10.86 -3.17 -3.58
N MET A 46 11.46 -4.34 -3.81
CA MET A 46 12.09 -5.12 -2.74
C MET A 46 13.27 -4.37 -2.09
N THR A 47 14.02 -3.60 -2.88
CA THR A 47 15.12 -2.76 -2.38
C THR A 47 14.58 -1.62 -1.52
N ALA A 48 13.58 -0.89 -2.01
CA ALA A 48 12.93 0.19 -1.27
C ALA A 48 12.32 -0.30 0.06
N LEU A 49 11.70 -1.48 0.06
CA LEU A 49 11.15 -2.08 1.30
C LEU A 49 12.23 -2.46 2.31
N LYS A 50 13.40 -2.90 1.87
CA LYS A 50 14.55 -3.17 2.76
C LYS A 50 15.08 -1.89 3.38
N GLU A 51 15.25 -0.84 2.58
CA GLU A 51 15.69 0.48 3.06
C GLU A 51 14.67 1.09 4.03
N LEU A 52 13.37 1.00 3.71
CA LEU A 52 12.31 1.43 4.61
C LEU A 52 12.36 0.68 5.94
N ARG A 53 12.54 -0.64 5.93
CA ARG A 53 12.69 -1.44 7.15
C ARG A 53 13.91 -1.00 7.96
N LYS A 54 15.03 -0.70 7.29
CA LYS A 54 16.24 -0.18 7.95
C LYS A 54 15.95 1.17 8.61
N PHE A 55 15.33 2.10 7.87
CA PHE A 55 14.91 3.39 8.41
C PHE A 55 13.99 3.25 9.63
N MET A 56 13.00 2.35 9.58
CA MET A 56 12.08 2.12 10.70
C MET A 56 12.78 1.58 11.96
N LYS A 57 13.94 0.92 11.82
CA LYS A 57 14.76 0.44 12.95
C LYS A 57 15.62 1.55 13.56
N GLU A 58 16.09 2.49 12.75
CA GLU A 58 16.94 3.62 13.17
C GLU A 58 16.12 4.79 13.74
N ALA A 59 14.91 5.03 13.20
CA ALA A 59 14.05 6.14 13.59
C ALA A 59 13.75 6.23 15.10
N PRO A 60 13.49 5.12 15.84
CA PRO A 60 13.26 5.18 17.29
C PRO A 60 14.43 5.80 18.07
N GLN A 61 15.67 5.51 17.70
CA GLN A 61 16.84 6.06 18.37
C GLN A 61 16.98 7.57 18.11
N LEU A 62 16.74 8.00 16.86
CA LEU A 62 16.71 9.42 16.52
C LEU A 62 15.60 10.17 17.29
N ILE A 63 14.40 9.58 17.39
CA ILE A 63 13.29 10.15 18.18
C ILE A 63 13.68 10.26 19.66
N ALA A 64 14.27 9.22 20.24
CA ALA A 64 14.72 9.24 21.64
C ALA A 64 15.81 10.30 21.90
N ALA A 65 16.73 10.49 20.94
CA ALA A 65 17.71 11.55 21.01
C ALA A 65 17.05 12.93 20.98
N LEU A 66 16.14 13.19 20.04
CA LEU A 66 15.42 14.47 19.96
C LEU A 66 14.63 14.77 21.24
N GLN A 67 14.01 13.76 21.85
CA GLN A 67 13.31 13.91 23.12
C GLN A 67 14.26 14.28 24.26
N THR A 68 15.42 13.63 24.34
CA THR A 68 16.43 13.88 25.37
C THR A 68 17.14 15.23 25.17
N MET A 69 17.28 15.71 23.94
CA MET A 69 17.81 17.05 23.62
C MET A 69 17.00 18.18 24.24
N LYS A 70 15.69 17.97 24.51
CA LYS A 70 14.84 18.94 25.21
C LYS A 70 15.42 19.34 26.58
N TYR A 71 16.11 18.40 27.23
CA TYR A 71 16.66 18.56 28.57
C TYR A 71 18.17 18.84 28.57
N ALA A 72 18.84 18.67 27.42
CA ALA A 72 20.24 19.03 27.28
C ALA A 72 20.42 20.56 27.32
N ASN A 73 21.33 21.01 28.18
CA ASN A 73 21.58 22.40 28.54
C ASN A 73 22.75 23.04 27.78
N ASN A 74 23.47 22.28 26.95
CA ASN A 74 24.54 22.81 26.11
C ASN A 74 24.52 22.22 24.69
N THR A 75 25.06 22.98 23.73
CA THR A 75 25.05 22.64 22.31
C THR A 75 25.90 21.41 21.99
N ALA A 76 27.03 21.23 22.67
CA ALA A 76 27.93 20.11 22.44
C ALA A 76 27.26 18.77 22.82
N GLY A 77 26.58 18.71 23.96
CA GLY A 77 25.83 17.53 24.39
C GLY A 77 24.65 17.21 23.47
N LYS A 78 23.96 18.24 22.96
CA LYS A 78 22.91 18.07 21.94
C LYS A 78 23.46 17.46 20.65
N LEU A 79 24.61 17.95 20.17
CA LEU A 79 25.28 17.44 18.98
C LEU A 79 25.75 16.00 19.19
N GLN A 80 26.37 15.69 20.33
CA GLN A 80 26.84 14.35 20.66
C GLN A 80 25.69 13.34 20.68
N LEU A 81 24.55 13.73 21.25
CA LEU A 81 23.37 12.89 21.32
C LEU A 81 22.81 12.54 19.93
N LEU A 82 22.79 13.51 19.01
CA LEU A 82 22.41 13.28 17.60
C LEU A 82 23.41 12.38 16.89
N MET A 83 24.71 12.65 17.05
CA MET A 83 25.75 11.85 16.42
C MET A 83 25.68 10.38 16.85
N ASN A 84 25.45 10.12 18.14
CA ASN A 84 25.34 8.76 18.65
C ASN A 84 24.09 8.04 18.11
N ALA A 85 22.97 8.74 18.00
CA ALA A 85 21.73 8.16 17.43
C ALA A 85 21.85 7.85 15.94
N CYS A 86 22.64 8.62 15.19
CA CYS A 86 22.91 8.34 13.78
C CYS A 86 24.03 7.32 13.57
N ALA A 87 24.92 7.12 14.55
CA ALA A 87 26.05 6.20 14.47
C ALA A 87 25.74 4.78 14.96
N SER A 88 24.66 4.59 15.72
CA SER A 88 24.22 3.27 16.19
C SER A 88 23.52 2.53 15.04
N SER A 89 24.32 2.13 14.06
CA SER A 89 23.94 1.11 13.09
C SER A 89 24.17 -0.27 13.69
N ASP A 90 23.53 -0.56 14.83
CA ASP A 90 23.45 -1.90 15.42
C ASP A 90 22.42 -2.74 14.64
N PHE A 91 22.66 -2.88 13.34
CA PHE A 91 21.96 -3.84 12.51
C PHE A 91 22.99 -4.49 11.60
N LEU A 92 23.77 -5.38 12.20
CA LEU A 92 24.43 -6.45 11.46
C LEU A 92 23.40 -7.10 10.54
N ASP A 93 23.79 -7.25 9.28
CA ASP A 93 23.14 -8.09 8.28
C ASP A 93 22.68 -9.43 8.90
N ASP A 94 21.39 -9.55 9.19
CA ASP A 94 20.77 -10.86 9.40
C ASP A 94 20.69 -11.51 8.00
N LYS A 95 21.65 -12.41 7.80
CA LYS A 95 21.96 -13.15 6.57
C LYS A 95 20.87 -14.15 6.19
#